data_AF-A0A8T3PRG9-F1
#
_entry.id   AF-A0A8T3PRG9-F1
#
_cell.length_a   1.000
_cell.length_b   1.000
_cell.length_c   1.000
_cell.angle_alpha   90.00
_cell.angle_beta   90.00
_cell.angle_gamma   90.00
#
_symmetry.space_group_name_H-M   'P 1'
#
loop_
_entity.id
_entity.type
_entity.pdbx_description
1 polymer ?
#
loop_
_entity_poly.entity_id
_entity_poly.type
_entity_poly.pdbx_seq_one_letter_code
_entity_poly.pdbx_strand_id
1 'polypeptide(L)'
;MRRTILLALFAFLFTAETLGIDLVLVRGLSAKNIVLYLFLFGVMLDSILDTKPTKIELPDLHLPFIALIVYTLITWVFFTHANILELSYQPIGEDFSEIKSLMQIKSFLIDRYAFLVAFFYGVVTMDDSRWVMKRIIWLIIAGNLLTLIDAFNVPDLGIIHQRDDSRVSGPLGESNQYAAFALLFLPTMAILAIISRGAERLGYAFGALATFTVILLTTSRGAIVGLTLGLLTGLFFLRHHLGTGRMVKVIVGLTVAIGVTLAVASIDFSDLMIERFVNKSASSDLATVTSGRSNNWTLLIETLLREPVTLVFGYGWGMAKKLSDVATHNTYLEVFFELGIIGFMIFVGLLWAVVRVTRRAIDRATGDLQAELGAFLVGFLSLCFAIFFVNLFNAWLYVWAFSGVMMRTALEAARAGTDGRLEPGAAPALEPRPVSEPVRPATKWPVRPRRNAARAGIRHDR
;
A
#
# COMPACT_ATOMS: atom_id res chain seq x y z
N MET A 1 8.18 -12.33 20.25
CA MET A 1 9.16 -12.91 19.30
C MET A 1 8.68 -12.86 17.85
N ARG A 2 7.45 -13.33 17.52
CA ARG A 2 6.92 -13.39 16.15
C ARG A 2 6.99 -12.07 15.36
N ARG A 3 6.52 -10.96 15.95
CA ARG A 3 6.58 -9.62 15.33
C ARG A 3 7.99 -9.19 14.90
N THR A 4 9.00 -9.56 15.69
CA THR A 4 10.41 -9.24 15.39
C THR A 4 10.93 -10.09 14.24
N ILE A 5 10.55 -11.37 14.17
CA ILE A 5 10.93 -12.27 13.07
C ILE A 5 10.28 -11.80 11.75
N LEU A 6 9.00 -11.44 11.78
CA LEU A 6 8.32 -10.88 10.61
C LEU A 6 8.99 -9.60 10.10
N LEU A 7 9.35 -8.69 11.01
CA LEU A 7 10.05 -7.47 10.65
C LEU A 7 11.45 -7.77 10.10
N ALA A 8 12.18 -8.72 10.69
CA ALA A 8 13.48 -9.14 10.21
C ALA A 8 13.39 -9.75 8.80
N LEU A 9 12.36 -10.57 8.54
CA LEU A 9 12.07 -11.10 7.20
C LEU A 9 11.79 -9.96 6.21
N PHE A 10 10.93 -9.00 6.56
CA PHE A 10 10.65 -7.85 5.69
C PHE A 10 11.93 -7.06 5.40
N ALA A 11 12.69 -6.70 6.43
CA ALA A 11 13.91 -5.93 6.32
C ALA A 11 14.97 -6.64 5.49
N PHE A 12 15.21 -7.94 5.76
CA PHE A 12 16.17 -8.74 5.02
C PHE A 12 15.86 -8.75 3.52
N LEU A 13 14.60 -9.00 3.15
CA LEU A 13 14.20 -9.06 1.75
C LEU A 13 14.22 -7.70 1.08
N PHE A 14 13.73 -6.67 1.77
CA PHE A 14 13.73 -5.32 1.25
C PHE A 14 15.17 -4.85 1.01
N THR A 15 16.08 -5.07 1.95
CA THR A 15 17.51 -4.77 1.81
C THR A 15 18.17 -5.58 0.71
N ALA A 16 17.89 -6.89 0.60
CA ALA A 16 18.44 -7.72 -0.47
C ALA A 16 18.02 -7.21 -1.85
N GLU A 17 16.74 -6.85 -2.01
CA GLU A 17 16.24 -6.25 -3.26
C GLU A 17 16.89 -4.88 -3.52
N THR A 18 17.00 -4.05 -2.48
CA THR A 18 17.64 -2.72 -2.55
C THR A 18 19.07 -2.83 -3.06
N LEU A 19 19.80 -3.83 -2.60
CA LEU A 19 21.22 -4.05 -2.94
C LEU A 19 21.40 -4.91 -4.20
N GLY A 20 20.32 -5.31 -4.88
CA GLY A 20 20.40 -6.19 -6.04
C GLY A 20 20.98 -7.58 -5.75
N ILE A 21 20.89 -8.04 -4.50
CA ILE A 21 21.43 -9.34 -4.08
C ILE A 21 20.46 -10.43 -4.53
N ASP A 22 20.89 -11.25 -5.51
CA ASP A 22 20.13 -12.41 -5.91
C ASP A 22 20.16 -13.49 -4.81
N LEU A 23 18.99 -13.76 -4.23
CA LEU A 23 18.82 -14.76 -3.18
C LEU A 23 18.47 -16.15 -3.74
N VAL A 24 18.60 -16.38 -5.06
CA VAL A 24 18.37 -17.69 -5.68
C VAL A 24 19.44 -18.69 -5.23
N LEU A 25 19.01 -19.79 -4.60
CA LEU A 25 19.89 -20.89 -4.19
C LEU A 25 19.91 -21.99 -5.25
N VAL A 26 18.72 -22.38 -5.71
CA VAL A 26 18.49 -23.39 -6.76
C VAL A 26 17.32 -22.90 -7.61
N ARG A 27 17.19 -23.37 -8.86
CA ARG A 27 16.03 -23.05 -9.71
C ARG A 27 14.72 -23.28 -8.96
N GLY A 28 13.96 -22.22 -8.70
CA GLY A 28 12.67 -22.26 -8.01
C GLY A 28 12.73 -22.10 -6.49
N LEU A 29 13.92 -22.18 -5.90
CA LEU A 29 14.13 -22.06 -4.47
C LEU A 29 15.13 -20.93 -4.17
N SER A 30 14.65 -19.92 -3.48
CA SER A 30 15.47 -18.80 -3.00
C SER A 30 15.51 -18.80 -1.48
N ALA A 31 16.55 -18.22 -0.89
CA ALA A 31 16.69 -18.09 0.56
C ALA A 31 15.45 -17.42 1.18
N LYS A 32 14.84 -16.45 0.46
CA LYS A 32 13.57 -15.83 0.84
C LYS A 32 12.42 -16.82 1.04
N ASN A 33 12.30 -17.80 0.14
CA ASN A 33 11.23 -18.81 0.21
C ASN A 33 11.44 -19.74 1.41
N ILE A 34 12.69 -20.12 1.69
CA ILE A 34 13.01 -20.98 2.83
C ILE A 34 12.61 -20.29 4.13
N VAL A 35 13.03 -19.04 4.34
CA VAL A 35 12.70 -18.30 5.58
C VAL A 35 11.19 -18.10 5.71
N LEU A 36 10.50 -17.73 4.62
CA LEU A 36 9.04 -17.57 4.62
C LEU A 36 8.33 -18.89 4.98
N TYR A 37 8.73 -20.01 4.38
CA TYR A 37 8.07 -21.29 4.60
C TYR A 37 8.37 -21.88 5.97
N LEU A 38 9.59 -21.72 6.49
CA LEU A 38 9.90 -22.07 7.87
C LEU A 38 9.07 -21.26 8.87
N PHE A 39 8.86 -19.96 8.58
CA PHE A 39 7.99 -19.13 9.40
C PHE A 39 6.53 -19.59 9.35
N LEU A 40 5.98 -19.81 8.16
CA LEU A 40 4.61 -20.30 8.00
C LEU A 40 4.41 -21.67 8.65
N PHE A 41 5.39 -22.56 8.51
CA PHE A 41 5.40 -23.84 9.21
C PHE A 41 5.37 -23.65 10.73
N GLY A 42 6.16 -22.71 11.27
CA GLY A 42 6.14 -22.37 12.69
C GLY A 42 4.80 -21.82 13.17
N VAL A 43 4.15 -20.95 12.39
CA VAL A 43 2.80 -20.44 12.68
C VAL A 43 1.76 -21.57 12.64
N MET A 44 1.85 -22.46 11.66
CA MET A 44 0.98 -23.61 11.54
C MET A 44 1.17 -24.60 12.72
N LEU A 45 2.42 -24.88 13.09
CA LEU A 45 2.74 -25.76 14.23
C LEU A 45 2.18 -25.19 15.53
N ASP A 46 2.35 -23.89 15.77
CA ASP A 46 1.79 -23.22 16.93
C ASP A 46 0.26 -23.30 16.95
N SER A 47 -0.38 -23.07 15.81
CA SER A 47 -1.83 -23.23 15.65
C SER A 47 -2.31 -24.66 15.93
N ILE A 48 -1.53 -25.68 15.57
CA ILE A 48 -1.87 -27.09 15.83
C ILE A 48 -1.71 -27.41 17.32
N LEU A 49 -0.66 -26.89 17.95
CA LEU A 49 -0.35 -27.13 19.36
C LEU A 49 -1.35 -26.44 20.32
N ASP A 50 -1.98 -25.34 19.90
CA ASP A 50 -2.91 -24.57 20.77
C ASP A 50 -4.26 -25.28 21.02
N THR A 51 -4.48 -26.50 20.50
CA THR A 51 -5.67 -27.38 20.63
C THR A 51 -7.04 -26.78 20.23
N LYS A 52 -7.14 -25.46 20.11
CA LYS A 52 -8.34 -24.77 19.66
C LYS A 52 -8.38 -24.79 18.13
N PRO A 53 -9.50 -25.21 17.52
CA PRO A 53 -9.61 -25.18 16.07
C PRO A 53 -9.45 -23.74 15.59
N THR A 54 -8.42 -23.47 14.80
CA THR A 54 -8.20 -22.17 14.19
C THR A 54 -9.28 -21.92 13.15
N LYS A 55 -10.23 -21.06 13.52
CA LYS A 55 -11.21 -20.55 12.57
C LYS A 55 -10.46 -19.66 11.58
N ILE A 56 -10.66 -19.88 10.28
CA ILE A 56 -10.14 -18.98 9.24
C ILE A 56 -10.79 -17.61 9.45
N GLU A 57 -9.97 -16.64 9.83
CA GLU A 57 -10.42 -15.26 10.01
C GLU A 57 -10.42 -14.54 8.65
N LEU A 58 -11.39 -13.65 8.43
CA LEU A 58 -11.56 -12.92 7.16
C LEU A 58 -11.62 -13.82 5.89
N PRO A 59 -12.55 -14.79 5.80
CA PRO A 59 -12.72 -15.60 4.59
C PRO A 59 -12.97 -14.75 3.33
N ASP A 60 -13.60 -13.58 3.49
CA ASP A 60 -13.80 -12.57 2.43
C ASP A 60 -12.51 -12.19 1.68
N LEU A 61 -11.34 -12.32 2.32
CA LEU A 61 -10.04 -12.01 1.75
C LEU A 61 -9.30 -13.26 1.25
N HIS A 62 -9.31 -14.33 2.04
CA HIS A 62 -8.59 -15.56 1.72
C HIS A 62 -9.22 -16.31 0.53
N LEU A 63 -10.56 -16.39 0.47
CA LEU A 63 -11.24 -17.16 -0.57
C LEU A 63 -11.00 -16.61 -1.98
N PRO A 64 -11.10 -15.30 -2.27
CA PRO A 64 -10.74 -14.77 -3.59
C PRO A 64 -9.27 -15.01 -3.96
N PHE A 65 -8.35 -14.95 -3.00
CA PHE A 65 -6.94 -15.19 -3.27
C PHE A 65 -6.68 -16.66 -3.63
N ILE A 66 -7.23 -17.58 -2.84
CA ILE A 66 -7.14 -19.03 -3.12
C ILE A 66 -7.82 -19.34 -4.46
N ALA A 67 -8.99 -18.77 -4.73
CA ALA A 67 -9.67 -18.93 -6.01
C ALA A 67 -8.81 -18.46 -7.19
N LEU A 68 -8.07 -17.34 -7.04
CA LEU A 68 -7.16 -16.86 -8.07
C LEU A 68 -6.01 -17.84 -8.33
N ILE A 69 -5.41 -18.40 -7.27
CA ILE A 69 -4.35 -19.41 -7.37
C ILE A 69 -4.87 -20.66 -8.08
N VAL A 70 -6.00 -21.21 -7.62
CA VAL A 70 -6.60 -22.43 -8.18
C VAL A 70 -6.99 -22.22 -9.64
N TYR A 71 -7.64 -21.09 -9.95
CA TYR A 71 -8.04 -20.77 -11.32
C TYR A 71 -6.83 -20.60 -12.24
N THR A 72 -5.76 -19.96 -11.77
CA THR A 72 -4.50 -19.83 -12.52
C THR A 72 -3.86 -21.19 -12.78
N LEU A 73 -3.86 -22.10 -11.80
CA LEU A 73 -3.33 -23.45 -11.97
C LEU A 73 -4.17 -24.27 -12.96
N ILE A 74 -5.50 -24.18 -12.88
CA ILE A 74 -6.42 -24.89 -13.78
C ILE A 74 -6.20 -24.40 -15.23
N THR A 75 -6.21 -23.07 -15.44
CA THR A 75 -5.98 -22.49 -16.78
C THR A 75 -4.58 -22.84 -17.27
N TRP A 76 -3.56 -22.75 -16.43
CA TRP A 76 -2.20 -23.15 -16.78
C TRP A 76 -2.13 -24.61 -17.23
N VAL A 77 -2.69 -25.57 -16.48
CA VAL A 77 -2.72 -27.00 -16.89
C VAL A 77 -3.50 -27.17 -18.19
N PHE A 78 -4.66 -26.53 -18.31
CA PHE A 78 -5.52 -26.63 -19.49
C PHE A 78 -4.81 -26.15 -20.76
N PHE A 79 -4.16 -24.98 -20.72
CA PHE A 79 -3.47 -24.40 -21.88
C PHE A 79 -2.11 -25.06 -22.18
N THR A 80 -1.41 -25.59 -21.17
CA THR A 80 -0.11 -26.23 -21.40
C THR A 80 -0.21 -27.70 -21.80
N HIS A 81 -1.11 -28.48 -21.19
CA HIS A 81 -1.14 -29.94 -21.38
C HIS A 81 -2.27 -30.40 -22.29
N ALA A 82 -3.43 -29.73 -22.25
CA ALA A 82 -4.60 -30.28 -22.89
C ALA A 82 -4.64 -29.98 -24.40
N ASN A 83 -3.94 -28.93 -24.86
CA ASN A 83 -3.91 -28.46 -26.25
C ASN A 83 -5.32 -28.36 -26.89
N ILE A 84 -6.36 -28.20 -26.05
CA ILE A 84 -7.78 -28.47 -26.39
C ILE A 84 -8.29 -27.53 -27.48
N LEU A 85 -7.68 -26.37 -27.64
CA LEU A 85 -8.19 -25.35 -28.54
C LEU A 85 -7.57 -25.38 -29.93
N GLU A 86 -6.57 -26.23 -30.20
CA GLU A 86 -5.71 -26.10 -31.40
C GLU A 86 -5.19 -24.67 -31.62
N LEU A 87 -5.32 -23.80 -30.60
CA LEU A 87 -4.48 -22.67 -30.32
C LEU A 87 -3.13 -23.30 -30.16
N SER A 88 -2.51 -23.53 -31.29
CA SER A 88 -1.15 -23.96 -31.37
C SER A 88 -0.44 -22.89 -30.57
N TYR A 89 -0.12 -23.27 -29.34
CA TYR A 89 1.08 -22.91 -28.65
C TYR A 89 2.20 -23.39 -29.56
N GLN A 90 2.28 -22.85 -30.78
CA GLN A 90 3.53 -22.73 -31.49
C GLN A 90 4.35 -21.98 -30.47
N PRO A 91 5.33 -22.64 -29.85
CA PRO A 91 6.16 -21.99 -28.87
C PRO A 91 6.69 -20.74 -29.58
N ILE A 92 6.19 -19.57 -29.19
CA ILE A 92 6.78 -18.31 -29.63
C ILE A 92 8.14 -18.33 -28.92
N GLY A 93 9.14 -18.94 -29.58
CA GLY A 93 10.46 -19.30 -29.05
C GLY A 93 10.58 -20.72 -28.48
N GLU A 94 11.72 -21.37 -28.72
CA GLU A 94 12.11 -22.72 -28.27
C GLU A 94 12.23 -22.88 -26.73
N ASP A 95 11.99 -21.83 -25.95
CA ASP A 95 12.39 -21.74 -24.54
C ASP A 95 11.26 -21.89 -23.49
N PHE A 96 10.05 -22.30 -23.89
CA PHE A 96 8.99 -22.55 -22.91
C PHE A 96 9.29 -23.80 -22.08
N SER A 97 9.73 -23.58 -20.85
CA SER A 97 9.82 -24.64 -19.85
C SER A 97 8.61 -24.54 -18.94
N GLU A 98 7.79 -25.59 -18.91
CA GLU A 98 6.67 -25.73 -17.97
C GLU A 98 7.10 -25.46 -16.52
N ILE A 99 8.31 -25.92 -16.16
CA ILE A 99 8.92 -25.69 -14.84
C ILE A 99 9.12 -24.19 -14.58
N LYS A 100 9.61 -23.42 -15.57
CA LYS A 100 9.75 -21.95 -15.43
C LYS A 100 8.39 -21.29 -15.20
N SER A 101 7.35 -21.73 -15.91
CA SER A 101 5.98 -21.21 -15.74
C SER A 101 5.40 -21.53 -14.36
N LEU A 102 5.56 -22.78 -13.89
CA LEU A 102 5.12 -23.18 -12.56
C LEU A 102 5.87 -22.40 -11.46
N MET A 103 7.18 -22.17 -11.64
CA MET A 103 7.98 -21.31 -10.76
C MET A 103 7.45 -19.87 -10.74
N GLN A 104 7.03 -19.33 -11.88
CA GLN A 104 6.39 -18.02 -11.93
C GLN A 104 5.06 -18.02 -11.17
N ILE A 105 4.16 -18.98 -11.41
CA ILE A 105 2.88 -19.07 -10.67
C ILE A 105 3.13 -19.11 -9.15
N LYS A 106 4.10 -19.94 -8.72
CA LYS A 106 4.53 -20.00 -7.32
C LYS A 106 4.97 -18.61 -6.81
N SER A 107 5.91 -17.95 -7.49
CA SER A 107 6.44 -16.66 -7.03
C SER A 107 5.46 -15.50 -7.14
N PHE A 108 4.55 -15.53 -8.12
CA PHE A 108 3.62 -14.46 -8.41
C PHE A 108 2.25 -14.62 -7.75
N LEU A 109 1.91 -15.77 -7.18
CA LEU A 109 0.63 -15.96 -6.50
C LEU A 109 0.80 -16.65 -5.14
N ILE A 110 1.46 -17.81 -5.10
CA ILE A 110 1.58 -18.60 -3.87
C ILE A 110 2.44 -17.87 -2.84
N ASP A 111 3.62 -17.37 -3.22
CA ASP A 111 4.52 -16.66 -2.32
C ASP A 111 3.85 -15.38 -1.81
N ARG A 112 3.14 -14.65 -2.68
CA ARG A 112 2.39 -13.44 -2.31
C ARG A 112 1.28 -13.73 -1.29
N TYR A 113 0.52 -14.80 -1.50
CA TYR A 113 -0.48 -15.26 -0.54
C TYR A 113 0.15 -15.69 0.79
N ALA A 114 1.27 -16.42 0.72
CA ALA A 114 2.06 -16.82 1.88
C ALA A 114 2.53 -15.60 2.70
N PHE A 115 2.97 -14.51 2.06
CA PHE A 115 3.30 -13.25 2.73
C PHE A 115 2.08 -12.62 3.40
N LEU A 116 0.94 -12.57 2.72
CA LEU A 116 -0.30 -12.07 3.30
C LEU A 116 -0.64 -12.84 4.58
N VAL A 117 -0.66 -14.18 4.50
CA VAL A 117 -0.98 -15.08 5.62
C VAL A 117 0.05 -14.94 6.76
N ALA A 118 1.35 -14.92 6.43
CA ALA A 118 2.41 -14.80 7.43
C ALA A 118 2.29 -13.51 8.24
N PHE A 119 2.08 -12.37 7.58
CA PHE A 119 1.96 -11.09 8.27
C PHE A 119 0.62 -10.92 8.97
N PHE A 120 -0.47 -11.47 8.42
CA PHE A 120 -1.78 -11.43 9.04
C PHE A 120 -1.87 -12.27 10.32
N TYR A 121 -1.44 -13.54 10.28
CA TYR A 121 -1.50 -14.44 11.45
C TYR A 121 -0.29 -14.30 12.38
N GLY A 122 0.83 -13.76 11.91
CA GLY A 122 2.03 -13.59 12.74
C GLY A 122 1.99 -12.36 13.64
N VAL A 123 1.06 -11.41 13.42
CA VAL A 123 0.71 -10.35 14.37
C VAL A 123 -0.61 -10.67 15.04
N VAL A 124 -0.59 -10.89 16.36
CA VAL A 124 -1.79 -11.38 17.07
C VAL A 124 -2.57 -10.22 17.67
N THR A 125 -1.89 -9.27 18.30
CA THR A 125 -2.56 -8.17 19.00
C THR A 125 -2.62 -6.89 18.16
N MET A 126 -3.53 -5.98 18.52
CA MET A 126 -3.57 -4.63 17.95
C MET A 126 -2.20 -3.93 18.10
N ASP A 127 -1.60 -4.00 19.28
CA ASP A 127 -0.30 -3.39 19.56
C ASP A 127 0.82 -3.99 18.70
N ASP A 128 0.82 -5.31 18.50
CA ASP A 128 1.77 -5.96 17.59
C ASP A 128 1.61 -5.46 16.15
N SER A 129 0.37 -5.38 15.66
CA SER A 129 0.09 -4.94 14.29
C SER A 129 0.55 -3.50 14.06
N ARG A 130 0.23 -2.57 14.98
CA ARG A 130 0.67 -1.17 14.90
C ARG A 130 2.19 -1.05 15.04
N TRP A 131 2.81 -1.86 15.90
CA TRP A 131 4.27 -1.90 16.03
C TRP A 131 4.93 -2.33 14.72
N VAL A 132 4.50 -3.44 14.12
CA VAL A 132 5.06 -3.93 12.85
C VAL A 132 4.81 -2.93 11.73
N MET A 133 3.59 -2.38 11.63
CA MET A 133 3.23 -1.36 10.65
C MET A 133 4.20 -0.16 10.70
N LYS A 134 4.39 0.45 11.89
CA LYS A 134 5.29 1.59 12.05
C LYS A 134 6.73 1.26 11.67
N ARG A 135 7.21 0.06 12.00
CA ARG A 135 8.58 -0.37 11.65
C ARG A 135 8.75 -0.62 10.16
N ILE A 136 7.74 -1.19 9.48
CA ILE A 136 7.72 -1.26 8.02
C ILE A 136 7.81 0.16 7.43
N ILE A 137 7.01 1.11 7.94
CA ILE A 137 7.06 2.50 7.47
C ILE A 137 8.48 3.09 7.61
N TRP A 138 9.15 2.89 8.76
CA TRP A 138 10.53 3.34 8.94
C TRP A 138 11.53 2.70 7.97
N LEU A 139 11.35 1.41 7.62
CA LEU A 139 12.18 0.75 6.60
C LEU A 139 11.96 1.34 5.21
N ILE A 140 10.71 1.64 4.86
CA ILE A 140 10.40 2.32 3.58
C ILE A 140 10.98 3.73 3.56
N ILE A 141 10.90 4.48 4.67
CA ILE A 141 11.55 5.80 4.80
C ILE A 141 13.06 5.65 4.57
N ALA A 142 13.71 4.70 5.23
CA ALA A 142 15.14 4.45 5.04
C ALA A 142 15.47 4.12 3.57
N GLY A 143 14.69 3.26 2.91
CA GLY A 143 14.87 2.95 1.49
C GLY A 143 14.71 4.17 0.58
N ASN A 144 13.71 5.01 0.83
CA ASN A 144 13.51 6.26 0.08
C ASN A 144 14.65 7.26 0.32
N LEU A 145 15.18 7.35 1.54
CA LEU A 145 16.31 8.22 1.83
C LEU A 145 17.60 7.75 1.15
N LEU A 146 17.87 6.44 1.19
CA LEU A 146 18.97 5.85 0.41
C LEU A 146 18.80 6.16 -1.08
N THR A 147 17.56 6.10 -1.58
CA THR A 147 17.26 6.43 -2.97
C THR A 147 17.57 7.88 -3.32
N LEU A 148 17.19 8.82 -2.46
CA LEU A 148 17.50 10.23 -2.68
C LEU A 148 19.00 10.51 -2.56
N ILE A 149 19.65 9.95 -1.54
CA ILE A 149 21.11 10.08 -1.34
C ILE A 149 21.87 9.67 -2.60
N ASP A 150 21.52 8.51 -3.15
CA ASP A 150 22.16 7.98 -4.35
C ASP A 150 21.77 8.78 -5.60
N ALA A 151 20.50 9.16 -5.75
CA ALA A 151 20.03 9.98 -6.87
C ALA A 151 20.71 11.36 -6.95
N PHE A 152 21.00 11.97 -5.80
CA PHE A 152 21.70 13.25 -5.70
C PHE A 152 23.23 13.09 -5.65
N ASN A 153 23.75 11.86 -5.64
CA ASN A 153 25.18 11.56 -5.57
C ASN A 153 25.86 12.13 -4.29
N VAL A 154 25.22 12.00 -3.12
CA VAL A 154 25.71 12.53 -1.84
C VAL A 154 25.67 11.50 -0.71
N PRO A 155 26.60 10.53 -0.63
CA PRO A 155 27.64 10.16 -1.62
C PRO A 155 27.14 9.16 -2.68
N ASP A 156 27.92 8.94 -3.75
CA ASP A 156 27.69 7.84 -4.72
C ASP A 156 27.71 6.49 -3.98
N LEU A 157 26.57 5.82 -3.90
CA LEU A 157 26.51 4.47 -3.34
C LEU A 157 26.64 3.40 -4.43
N GLY A 158 26.40 3.76 -5.69
CA GLY A 158 26.38 2.83 -6.82
C GLY A 158 25.29 1.76 -6.71
N ILE A 159 24.30 1.94 -5.83
CA ILE A 159 23.27 0.94 -5.51
C ILE A 159 22.10 1.06 -6.50
N ILE A 160 21.72 2.29 -6.82
CA ILE A 160 20.58 2.63 -7.65
C ILE A 160 21.09 3.26 -8.93
N HIS A 161 21.02 2.47 -10.00
CA HIS A 161 21.44 2.94 -11.30
C HIS A 161 20.44 4.00 -11.81
N GLN A 162 20.93 5.22 -12.04
CA GLN A 162 20.25 6.15 -12.92
C GLN A 162 20.11 5.48 -14.28
N ARG A 163 18.88 5.40 -14.77
CA ARG A 163 18.63 4.83 -16.10
C ARG A 163 19.14 5.78 -17.17
N ASP A 164 19.33 5.27 -18.38
CA ASP A 164 19.67 6.07 -19.57
C ASP A 164 18.68 7.22 -19.82
N ASP A 165 17.46 7.11 -19.31
CA ASP A 165 16.42 8.15 -19.38
C ASP A 165 16.39 9.11 -18.17
N SER A 166 17.49 9.15 -17.40
CA SER A 166 17.74 9.99 -16.22
C SER A 166 16.72 9.86 -15.08
N ARG A 167 15.91 8.79 -15.09
CA ARG A 167 14.91 8.56 -14.05
C ARG A 167 15.52 7.87 -12.86
N VAL A 168 15.07 8.27 -11.68
CA VAL A 168 15.42 7.60 -10.43
C VAL A 168 14.66 6.29 -10.33
N SER A 169 15.41 5.20 -10.29
CA SER A 169 14.91 3.87 -9.94
C SER A 169 14.79 3.77 -8.43
N GLY A 170 13.92 2.91 -7.93
CA GLY A 170 13.83 2.66 -6.50
C GLY A 170 14.65 1.46 -6.05
N PRO A 171 14.63 1.16 -4.74
CA PRO A 171 15.11 -0.09 -4.16
C PRO A 171 14.44 -1.36 -4.71
N LEU A 172 13.31 -1.23 -5.40
CA LEU A 172 12.59 -2.35 -6.03
C LEU A 172 12.75 -2.35 -7.56
N GLY A 173 13.78 -1.66 -8.07
CA GLY A 173 14.09 -1.57 -9.49
C GLY A 173 13.28 -0.49 -10.21
N GLU A 174 12.50 -0.90 -11.21
CA GLU A 174 11.91 -0.02 -12.22
C GLU A 174 11.15 1.17 -11.63
N SER A 175 11.42 2.36 -12.16
CA SER A 175 10.95 3.63 -11.61
C SER A 175 9.42 3.76 -11.53
N ASN A 176 8.65 3.27 -12.51
CA ASN A 176 7.18 3.28 -12.39
C ASN A 176 6.69 2.30 -11.32
N GLN A 177 7.31 1.13 -11.21
CA GLN A 177 6.95 0.12 -10.20
C GLN A 177 7.17 0.66 -8.80
N TYR A 178 8.34 1.27 -8.57
CA TYR A 178 8.64 1.80 -7.25
C TYR A 178 7.75 2.99 -6.88
N ALA A 179 7.45 3.88 -7.83
CA ALA A 179 6.53 4.98 -7.61
C ALA A 179 5.13 4.48 -7.20
N ALA A 180 4.58 3.50 -7.93
CA ALA A 180 3.29 2.91 -7.60
C ALA A 180 3.32 2.22 -6.22
N PHE A 181 4.40 1.50 -5.90
CA PHE A 181 4.61 0.89 -4.60
C PHE A 181 4.65 1.93 -3.46
N ALA A 182 5.37 3.04 -3.64
CA ALA A 182 5.51 4.11 -2.66
C ALA A 182 4.15 4.78 -2.31
N LEU A 183 3.21 4.83 -3.26
CA LEU A 183 1.86 5.36 -3.02
C LEU A 183 1.09 4.61 -1.93
N LEU A 184 1.36 3.32 -1.75
CA LEU A 184 0.71 2.53 -0.70
C LEU A 184 1.02 3.07 0.70
N PHE A 185 2.23 3.60 0.90
CA PHE A 185 2.73 4.00 2.23
C PHE A 185 2.65 5.49 2.48
N LEU A 186 2.68 6.32 1.42
CA LEU A 186 2.72 7.78 1.54
C LEU A 186 1.59 8.35 2.42
N PRO A 187 0.30 7.98 2.24
CA PRO A 187 -0.76 8.48 3.11
C PRO A 187 -0.59 8.07 4.58
N THR A 188 -0.12 6.85 4.83
CA THR A 188 0.13 6.35 6.19
C THR A 188 1.25 7.14 6.85
N MET A 189 2.34 7.44 6.14
CA MET A 189 3.41 8.32 6.64
C MET A 189 2.88 9.71 7.00
N ALA A 190 2.07 10.30 6.12
CA ALA A 190 1.48 11.62 6.34
C ALA A 190 0.58 11.64 7.59
N ILE A 191 -0.27 10.61 7.77
CA ILE A 191 -1.12 10.50 8.96
C ILE A 191 -0.30 10.26 10.23
N LEU A 192 0.70 9.38 10.18
CA LEU A 192 1.61 9.16 11.31
C LEU A 192 2.33 10.45 11.71
N ALA A 193 2.73 11.29 10.76
CA ALA A 193 3.29 12.61 11.04
C ALA A 193 2.30 13.56 11.75
N ILE A 194 1.00 13.44 11.48
CA ILE A 194 -0.02 14.28 12.11
C ILE A 194 -0.31 13.84 13.54
N ILE A 195 -0.40 12.52 13.78
CA ILE A 195 -0.81 11.98 15.10
C ILE A 195 0.36 11.81 16.07
N SER A 196 1.59 11.59 15.57
CA SER A 196 2.77 11.48 16.42
C SER A 196 3.20 12.82 17.02
N ARG A 197 4.11 12.76 18.00
CA ARG A 197 4.65 13.93 18.71
C ARG A 197 6.18 13.94 18.67
N GLY A 198 6.78 15.10 18.94
CA GLY A 198 8.23 15.27 19.06
C GLY A 198 9.01 14.85 17.80
N ALA A 199 10.13 14.18 18.00
CA ALA A 199 11.03 13.75 16.92
C ALA A 199 10.39 12.71 15.98
N GLU A 200 9.49 11.85 16.50
CA GLU A 200 8.82 10.84 15.67
C GLU A 200 7.94 11.49 14.60
N ARG A 201 7.23 12.57 14.95
CA ARG A 201 6.45 13.38 14.01
C ARG A 201 7.31 13.97 12.89
N LEU A 202 8.45 14.56 13.25
CA LEU A 202 9.38 15.12 12.27
C LEU A 202 9.93 14.01 11.35
N GLY A 203 10.23 12.84 11.92
CA GLY A 203 10.65 11.67 11.19
C GLY A 203 9.67 11.22 10.11
N TYR A 204 8.39 11.05 10.46
CA TYR A 204 7.36 10.69 9.49
C TYR A 204 7.06 11.81 8.49
N ALA A 205 7.09 13.08 8.92
CA ALA A 205 6.89 14.22 8.01
C ALA A 205 8.01 14.28 6.95
N PHE A 206 9.25 14.15 7.39
CA PHE A 206 10.42 14.06 6.52
C PHE A 206 10.34 12.82 5.62
N GLY A 207 9.95 11.67 6.17
CA GLY A 207 9.75 10.45 5.39
C GLY A 207 8.67 10.56 4.32
N ALA A 208 7.55 11.21 4.62
CA ALA A 208 6.49 11.48 3.65
C ALA A 208 6.99 12.42 2.54
N LEU A 209 7.72 13.48 2.90
CA LEU A 209 8.33 14.39 1.94
C LEU A 209 9.34 13.68 1.05
N ALA A 210 10.25 12.90 1.63
CA ALA A 210 11.24 12.11 0.88
C ALA A 210 10.57 11.13 -0.09
N THR A 211 9.54 10.40 0.39
CA THR A 211 8.76 9.47 -0.44
C THR A 211 8.08 10.18 -1.60
N PHE A 212 7.51 11.35 -1.35
CA PHE A 212 6.87 12.15 -2.39
C PHE A 212 7.89 12.68 -3.41
N THR A 213 9.05 13.15 -2.96
CA THR A 213 10.16 13.54 -3.84
C THR A 213 10.60 12.38 -4.73
N VAL A 214 10.81 11.19 -4.16
CA VAL A 214 11.14 9.99 -4.94
C VAL A 214 10.09 9.72 -6.02
N ILE A 215 8.79 9.76 -5.68
CA ILE A 215 7.70 9.58 -6.65
C ILE A 215 7.82 10.58 -7.80
N LEU A 216 8.14 11.86 -7.53
CA LEU A 216 8.34 12.85 -8.58
C LEU A 216 9.57 12.57 -9.44
N LEU A 217 10.71 12.19 -8.82
CA LEU A 217 11.95 11.87 -9.53
C LEU A 217 11.86 10.60 -10.39
N THR A 218 10.92 9.71 -10.07
CA THR A 218 10.60 8.58 -10.98
C THR A 218 9.90 9.03 -12.26
N THR A 219 9.38 10.27 -12.30
CA THR A 219 8.55 10.83 -13.37
C THR A 219 7.41 9.92 -13.82
N SER A 220 6.83 9.15 -12.89
CA SER A 220 5.76 8.20 -13.17
C SER A 220 4.40 8.89 -13.23
N ARG A 221 3.94 9.18 -14.46
CA ARG A 221 2.59 9.75 -14.70
C ARG A 221 1.48 8.87 -14.12
N GLY A 222 1.64 7.55 -14.23
CA GLY A 222 0.71 6.58 -13.64
C GLY A 222 0.63 6.67 -12.12
N ALA A 223 1.74 6.96 -11.44
CA ALA A 223 1.73 7.16 -10.00
C ALA A 223 1.04 8.47 -9.59
N ILE A 224 1.23 9.56 -10.35
CA ILE A 224 0.53 10.82 -10.09
C ILE A 224 -0.98 10.65 -10.26
N VAL A 225 -1.41 10.04 -11.37
CA VAL A 225 -2.83 9.73 -11.61
C VAL A 225 -3.37 8.82 -10.51
N GLY A 226 -2.60 7.80 -10.13
CA GLY A 226 -2.93 6.88 -9.04
C GLY A 226 -3.16 7.61 -7.72
N LEU A 227 -2.23 8.47 -7.32
CA LEU A 227 -2.35 9.30 -6.12
C LEU A 227 -3.59 10.19 -6.16
N THR A 228 -3.81 10.91 -7.26
CA THR A 228 -4.96 11.82 -7.41
C THR A 228 -6.28 11.06 -7.31
N LEU A 229 -6.47 10.01 -8.10
CA LEU A 229 -7.72 9.24 -8.09
C LEU A 229 -7.92 8.47 -6.79
N GLY A 230 -6.85 7.95 -6.19
CA GLY A 230 -6.88 7.28 -4.90
C GLY A 230 -7.26 8.23 -3.76
N LEU A 231 -6.73 9.46 -3.77
CA LEU A 231 -7.13 10.51 -2.83
C LEU A 231 -8.59 10.92 -3.02
N LEU A 232 -9.04 11.18 -4.24
CA LEU A 232 -10.43 11.57 -4.50
C LEU A 232 -11.41 10.47 -4.06
N THR A 233 -11.12 9.22 -4.41
CA THR A 233 -11.94 8.05 -4.05
C THR A 233 -11.88 7.79 -2.54
N GLY A 234 -10.71 7.91 -1.93
CA GLY A 234 -10.52 7.75 -0.49
C GLY A 234 -11.25 8.84 0.30
N LEU A 235 -11.15 10.11 -0.10
CA LEU A 235 -11.92 11.21 0.47
C LEU A 235 -13.42 10.97 0.31
N PHE A 236 -13.87 10.47 -0.84
CA PHE A 236 -15.27 10.10 -1.05
C PHE A 236 -15.74 9.03 -0.06
N PHE A 237 -14.93 8.00 0.22
CA PHE A 237 -15.26 6.98 1.22
C PHE A 237 -15.18 7.49 2.66
N LEU A 238 -14.25 8.41 2.94
CA LEU A 238 -14.02 8.97 4.28
C LEU A 238 -14.86 10.22 4.57
N ARG A 239 -15.67 10.71 3.62
CA ARG A 239 -16.44 11.96 3.76
C ARG A 239 -17.36 12.02 4.99
N HIS A 240 -17.86 10.87 5.44
CA HIS A 240 -18.72 10.80 6.63
C HIS A 240 -17.92 10.89 7.93
N HIS A 241 -16.63 10.60 7.88
CA HIS A 241 -15.69 10.65 9.01
C HIS A 241 -14.88 11.95 9.04
N LEU A 242 -14.80 12.66 7.92
CA LEU A 242 -14.10 13.93 7.77
C LEU A 242 -15.10 15.10 7.81
N GLY A 243 -15.02 15.94 8.83
CA GLY A 243 -15.73 17.22 8.81
C GLY A 243 -15.27 18.08 7.63
N THR A 244 -16.19 18.81 6.99
CA THR A 244 -15.92 19.62 5.77
C THR A 244 -14.69 20.53 5.91
N GLY A 245 -14.50 21.16 7.07
CA GLY A 245 -13.34 22.00 7.35
C GLY A 245 -12.00 21.26 7.36
N ARG A 246 -11.96 19.99 7.78
CA ARG A 246 -10.74 19.16 7.70
C ARG A 246 -10.46 18.76 6.26
N MET A 247 -11.50 18.42 5.50
CA MET A 247 -11.36 18.07 4.09
C MET A 247 -10.73 19.21 3.29
N VAL A 248 -11.20 20.45 3.48
CA VAL A 248 -10.62 21.64 2.84
C VAL A 248 -9.15 21.81 3.23
N LYS A 249 -8.80 21.67 4.52
CA LYS A 249 -7.40 21.76 4.97
C LYS A 249 -6.50 20.69 4.36
N VAL A 250 -6.99 19.46 4.20
CA VAL A 250 -6.25 18.37 3.55
C VAL A 250 -5.99 18.70 2.08
N ILE A 251 -7.02 19.17 1.36
CA ILE A 251 -6.89 19.57 -0.05
C ILE A 251 -5.86 20.70 -0.19
N VAL A 252 -6.00 21.77 0.59
CA VAL A 252 -5.06 22.90 0.56
C VAL A 252 -3.64 22.47 0.92
N GLY A 253 -3.48 21.67 1.98
CA GLY A 253 -2.18 21.17 2.40
C GLY A 253 -1.51 20.32 1.33
N LEU A 254 -2.28 19.47 0.64
CA LEU A 254 -1.79 18.68 -0.48
C LEU A 254 -1.38 19.57 -1.66
N THR A 255 -2.19 20.56 -2.03
CA THR A 255 -1.85 21.51 -3.11
C THR A 255 -0.54 22.24 -2.81
N VAL A 256 -0.35 22.71 -1.57
CA VAL A 256 0.89 23.37 -1.14
C VAL A 256 2.06 22.39 -1.20
N ALA A 257 1.91 21.17 -0.68
CA ALA A 257 2.96 20.16 -0.72
C ALA A 257 3.39 19.84 -2.16
N ILE A 258 2.43 19.61 -3.07
CA ILE A 258 2.69 19.40 -4.50
C ILE A 258 3.45 20.61 -5.08
N GLY A 259 2.99 21.83 -4.81
CA GLY A 259 3.64 23.04 -5.31
C GLY A 259 5.09 23.20 -4.83
N VAL A 260 5.36 22.95 -3.55
CA VAL A 260 6.72 23.02 -2.99
C VAL A 260 7.63 21.96 -3.60
N THR A 261 7.19 20.71 -3.70
CA THR A 261 8.04 19.65 -4.24
C THR A 261 8.29 19.82 -5.73
N LEU A 262 7.31 20.33 -6.50
CA LEU A 262 7.52 20.70 -7.90
C LEU A 262 8.54 21.84 -8.03
N ALA A 263 8.48 22.85 -7.16
CA ALA A 263 9.46 23.93 -7.16
C ALA A 263 10.88 23.41 -6.87
N VAL A 264 11.04 22.55 -5.86
CA VAL A 264 12.35 21.95 -5.53
C VAL A 264 12.85 21.05 -6.66
N ALA A 265 12.00 20.15 -7.18
CA ALA A 265 12.38 19.25 -8.28
C ALA A 265 12.73 20.01 -9.57
N SER A 266 12.11 21.17 -9.81
CA SER A 266 12.39 21.98 -10.99
C SER A 266 13.78 22.62 -11.01
N ILE A 267 14.46 22.73 -9.86
CA ILE A 267 15.79 23.33 -9.81
C ILE A 267 16.80 22.43 -10.52
N ASP A 268 16.79 21.12 -10.21
CA ASP A 268 17.78 20.17 -10.72
C ASP A 268 17.26 19.30 -11.88
N PHE A 269 15.94 19.13 -12.01
CA PHE A 269 15.30 18.22 -12.97
C PHE A 269 14.29 18.92 -13.90
N SER A 270 14.40 20.24 -14.09
CA SER A 270 13.48 21.01 -14.95
C SER A 270 13.38 20.43 -16.36
N ASP A 271 14.50 20.12 -17.00
CA ASP A 271 14.51 19.59 -18.38
C ASP A 271 13.76 18.27 -18.48
N LEU A 272 14.02 17.32 -17.58
CA LEU A 272 13.33 16.03 -17.52
C LEU A 272 11.83 16.20 -17.28
N MET A 273 11.45 17.11 -16.37
CA MET A 273 10.06 17.39 -16.05
C MET A 273 9.34 18.06 -17.23
N ILE A 274 9.96 19.05 -17.88
CA ILE A 274 9.40 19.72 -19.06
C ILE A 274 9.26 18.73 -20.21
N GLU A 275 10.29 17.93 -20.49
CA GLU A 275 10.24 16.94 -21.56
C GLU A 275 9.09 15.93 -21.35
N ARG A 276 8.92 15.43 -20.12
CA ARG A 276 7.93 14.40 -19.82
C ARG A 276 6.52 14.94 -19.63
N PHE A 277 6.34 16.08 -18.96
CA PHE A 277 5.02 16.61 -18.62
C PHE A 277 4.51 17.64 -19.61
N VAL A 278 5.38 18.44 -20.24
CA VAL A 278 4.98 19.46 -21.20
C VAL A 278 5.11 18.91 -22.61
N ASN A 279 6.31 18.50 -23.02
CA ASN A 279 6.57 18.16 -24.43
C ASN A 279 5.88 16.86 -24.85
N LYS A 280 6.01 15.78 -24.06
CA LYS A 280 5.36 14.50 -24.38
C LYS A 280 3.85 14.51 -24.16
N SER A 281 3.33 15.30 -23.22
CA SER A 281 1.86 15.41 -23.03
C SER A 281 1.19 16.31 -24.07
N ALA A 282 1.91 17.27 -24.64
CA ALA A 282 1.41 18.14 -25.72
C ALA A 282 1.46 17.46 -27.10
N SER A 283 2.09 16.28 -27.21
CA SER A 283 2.09 15.53 -28.47
C SER A 283 0.69 15.02 -28.82
N SER A 284 0.29 15.16 -30.09
CA SER A 284 -1.00 14.65 -30.60
C SER A 284 -0.98 13.15 -30.90
N ASP A 285 0.21 12.53 -30.87
CA ASP A 285 0.39 11.10 -31.11
C ASP A 285 0.19 10.30 -29.83
N LEU A 286 -0.86 9.47 -29.81
CA LEU A 286 -1.23 8.62 -28.69
C LEU A 286 -0.12 7.63 -28.31
N ALA A 287 0.69 7.17 -29.28
CA ALA A 287 1.83 6.31 -29.00
C ALA A 287 2.91 7.05 -28.19
N THR A 288 3.24 8.28 -28.58
CA THR A 288 4.17 9.14 -27.82
C THR A 288 3.63 9.48 -26.42
N VAL A 289 2.34 9.80 -26.30
CA VAL A 289 1.70 10.07 -25.00
C VAL A 289 1.70 8.83 -24.11
N THR A 290 1.51 7.62 -24.64
CA THR A 290 1.51 6.38 -23.84
C THR A 290 2.88 5.75 -23.66
N SER A 291 3.97 6.42 -24.08
CA SER A 291 5.33 5.84 -24.10
C SER A 291 5.43 4.55 -24.94
N GLY A 292 4.65 4.43 -26.02
CA GLY A 292 4.59 3.27 -26.92
C GLY A 292 3.69 2.14 -26.44
N ARG A 293 3.08 2.25 -25.25
CA ARG A 293 2.30 1.18 -24.62
C ARG A 293 0.97 0.90 -25.34
N SER A 294 0.40 1.90 -26.02
CA SER A 294 -0.83 1.72 -26.79
C SER A 294 -0.73 0.59 -27.79
N ASN A 295 0.42 0.44 -28.45
CA ASN A 295 0.62 -0.61 -29.46
C ASN A 295 0.62 -1.99 -28.82
N ASN A 296 1.25 -2.14 -27.65
CA ASN A 296 1.22 -3.40 -26.89
C ASN A 296 -0.19 -3.72 -26.41
N TRP A 297 -0.94 -2.71 -25.96
CA TRP A 297 -2.33 -2.92 -25.52
C TRP A 297 -3.23 -3.33 -26.68
N THR A 298 -3.11 -2.66 -27.82
CA THR A 298 -3.82 -3.02 -29.05
C THR A 298 -3.48 -4.43 -29.47
N LEU A 299 -2.20 -4.81 -29.49
CA LEU A 299 -1.77 -6.16 -29.81
C LEU A 299 -2.44 -7.21 -28.91
N LEU A 300 -2.39 -7.03 -27.59
CA LEU A 300 -2.99 -7.98 -26.64
C LEU A 300 -4.52 -8.08 -26.82
N ILE A 301 -5.20 -6.95 -27.03
CA ILE A 301 -6.65 -6.91 -27.23
C ILE A 301 -7.03 -7.55 -28.56
N GLU A 302 -6.34 -7.23 -29.66
CA GLU A 302 -6.56 -7.84 -30.96
C GLU A 302 -6.32 -9.35 -30.92
N THR A 303 -5.29 -9.79 -30.19
CA THR A 303 -5.04 -11.22 -30.00
C THR A 303 -6.20 -11.89 -29.24
N LEU A 304 -6.67 -11.32 -28.12
CA LEU A 304 -7.86 -11.83 -27.42
C LEU A 304 -9.11 -11.90 -28.30
N LEU A 305 -9.31 -10.91 -29.17
CA LEU A 305 -10.48 -10.83 -30.05
C LEU A 305 -10.46 -11.83 -31.20
N ARG A 306 -9.28 -12.32 -31.62
CA ARG A 306 -9.17 -13.36 -32.66
C ARG A 306 -9.73 -14.70 -32.21
N GLU A 307 -9.68 -14.96 -30.90
CA GLU A 307 -10.03 -16.25 -30.31
C GLU A 307 -11.01 -16.03 -29.16
N PRO A 308 -12.33 -15.90 -29.42
CA PRO A 308 -13.31 -15.42 -28.45
C PRO A 308 -13.36 -16.21 -27.13
N VAL A 309 -13.00 -17.50 -27.15
CA VAL A 309 -12.90 -18.32 -25.94
C VAL A 309 -11.85 -17.79 -24.95
N THR A 310 -10.79 -17.15 -25.44
CA THR A 310 -9.72 -16.56 -24.63
C THR A 310 -10.18 -15.29 -23.92
N LEU A 311 -11.26 -14.62 -24.36
CA LEU A 311 -11.89 -13.55 -23.57
C LEU A 311 -12.43 -14.07 -22.23
N VAL A 312 -12.85 -15.34 -22.19
CA VAL A 312 -13.41 -15.97 -20.99
C VAL A 312 -12.32 -16.54 -20.09
N PHE A 313 -11.38 -17.28 -20.69
CA PHE A 313 -10.38 -18.09 -19.95
C PHE A 313 -8.95 -17.56 -19.99
N GLY A 314 -8.67 -16.57 -20.86
CA GLY A 314 -7.34 -16.04 -21.10
C GLY A 314 -6.51 -16.93 -22.04
N TYR A 315 -5.23 -16.57 -22.18
CA TYR A 315 -4.22 -17.34 -22.91
C TYR A 315 -3.36 -18.25 -22.01
N GLY A 316 -3.58 -18.22 -20.71
CA GLY A 316 -2.74 -18.88 -19.72
C GLY A 316 -1.65 -17.96 -19.16
N TRP A 317 -1.16 -18.34 -17.98
CA TRP A 317 -0.21 -17.55 -17.20
C TRP A 317 1.14 -17.36 -17.93
N GLY A 318 1.68 -16.14 -17.88
CA GLY A 318 2.97 -15.76 -18.47
C GLY A 318 2.95 -15.50 -19.98
N MET A 319 1.79 -15.58 -20.65
CA MET A 319 1.69 -15.39 -22.10
C MET A 319 1.78 -13.94 -22.55
N ALA A 320 1.36 -12.98 -21.72
CA ALA A 320 1.40 -11.58 -22.11
C ALA A 320 2.84 -11.11 -22.39
N LYS A 321 3.78 -11.55 -21.53
CA LYS A 321 5.21 -11.22 -21.64
C LYS A 321 5.87 -11.80 -22.89
N LYS A 322 5.41 -12.97 -23.35
CA LYS A 322 5.95 -13.61 -24.55
C LYS A 322 5.48 -12.94 -25.84
N LEU A 323 4.24 -12.48 -25.87
CA LEU A 323 3.64 -11.95 -27.08
C LEU A 323 4.13 -10.54 -27.43
N SER A 324 4.43 -9.73 -26.41
CA SER A 324 4.73 -8.31 -26.62
C SER A 324 6.21 -7.95 -26.52
N ASP A 325 7.11 -8.92 -26.30
CA ASP A 325 8.56 -8.76 -26.00
C ASP A 325 8.91 -7.74 -24.89
N VAL A 326 7.91 -7.05 -24.36
CA VAL A 326 7.99 -5.89 -23.47
C VAL A 326 6.84 -6.01 -22.46
N ALA A 327 7.06 -5.57 -21.22
CA ALA A 327 6.01 -5.56 -20.20
C ALA A 327 4.78 -4.77 -20.68
N THR A 328 3.57 -5.25 -20.35
CA THR A 328 2.32 -4.59 -20.76
C THR A 328 2.16 -3.19 -20.15
N HIS A 329 2.91 -2.91 -19.08
CA HIS A 329 2.77 -1.77 -18.18
C HIS A 329 1.30 -1.53 -17.77
N ASN A 330 0.54 -2.60 -17.57
CA ASN A 330 -0.84 -2.58 -17.12
C ASN A 330 -1.18 -3.94 -16.48
N THR A 331 -1.20 -3.98 -15.15
CA THR A 331 -1.47 -5.22 -14.40
C THR A 331 -2.87 -5.76 -14.69
N TYR A 332 -3.86 -4.89 -14.89
CA TYR A 332 -5.23 -5.30 -15.18
C TYR A 332 -5.34 -5.98 -16.55
N LEU A 333 -4.71 -5.38 -17.57
CA LEU A 333 -4.69 -5.95 -18.92
C LEU A 333 -3.87 -7.25 -18.96
N GLU A 334 -2.76 -7.34 -18.21
CA GLU A 334 -1.98 -8.58 -18.09
C GLU A 334 -2.83 -9.70 -17.49
N VAL A 335 -3.50 -9.46 -16.36
CA VAL A 335 -4.38 -10.46 -15.72
C VAL A 335 -5.55 -10.83 -16.63
N PHE A 336 -6.16 -9.86 -17.32
CA PHE A 336 -7.26 -10.12 -18.25
C PHE A 336 -6.80 -10.94 -19.47
N PHE A 337 -5.62 -10.64 -20.00
CA PHE A 337 -5.04 -11.39 -21.12
C PHE A 337 -4.69 -12.82 -20.72
N GLU A 338 -4.09 -13.01 -19.56
CA GLU A 338 -3.61 -14.32 -19.11
C GLU A 338 -4.72 -15.22 -18.55
N LEU A 339 -5.71 -14.64 -17.87
CA LEU A 339 -6.75 -15.40 -17.14
C LEU A 339 -8.19 -15.10 -17.60
N GLY A 340 -8.36 -14.28 -18.63
CA GLY A 340 -9.68 -13.91 -19.16
C GLY A 340 -10.53 -13.14 -18.15
N ILE A 341 -11.82 -12.97 -18.47
CA ILE A 341 -12.75 -12.23 -17.63
C ILE A 341 -12.95 -12.90 -16.26
N ILE A 342 -12.88 -14.23 -16.18
CA ILE A 342 -13.09 -14.94 -14.92
C ILE A 342 -11.96 -14.63 -13.95
N GLY A 343 -10.70 -14.82 -14.36
CA GLY A 343 -9.55 -14.52 -13.50
C GLY A 343 -9.44 -13.03 -13.19
N PHE A 344 -9.75 -12.16 -14.16
CA PHE A 344 -9.82 -10.72 -13.94
C PHE A 344 -10.83 -10.33 -12.84
N MET A 345 -12.04 -10.88 -12.88
CA MET A 345 -13.07 -10.61 -11.87
C MET A 345 -12.69 -11.12 -10.49
N ILE A 346 -12.02 -12.28 -10.40
CA ILE A 346 -11.47 -12.79 -9.13
C ILE A 346 -10.39 -11.84 -8.60
N PHE A 347 -9.47 -11.37 -9.45
CA PHE A 347 -8.42 -10.44 -9.07
C PHE A 347 -8.98 -9.09 -8.60
N VAL A 348 -9.91 -8.49 -9.33
CA VAL A 348 -10.60 -7.26 -8.90
C VAL A 348 -11.40 -7.49 -7.62
N GLY A 349 -12.06 -8.65 -7.48
CA GLY A 349 -12.77 -9.05 -6.27
C GLY A 349 -11.86 -9.15 -5.04
N LEU A 350 -10.63 -9.64 -5.22
CA LEU A 350 -9.60 -9.68 -4.18
C LEU A 350 -9.18 -8.27 -3.75
N LEU A 351 -8.89 -7.37 -4.69
CA LEU A 351 -8.56 -5.97 -4.37
C LEU A 351 -9.74 -5.28 -3.66
N TRP A 352 -10.96 -5.54 -4.13
CA TRP A 352 -12.18 -5.02 -3.52
C TRP A 352 -12.42 -5.57 -2.10
N ALA A 353 -12.02 -6.82 -1.82
CA ALA A 353 -12.12 -7.38 -0.48
C ALA A 353 -11.28 -6.59 0.54
N VAL A 354 -10.05 -6.21 0.19
CA VAL A 354 -9.17 -5.36 1.03
C VAL A 354 -9.86 -4.02 1.33
N VAL A 355 -10.40 -3.36 0.30
CA VAL A 355 -11.13 -2.08 0.42
C VAL A 355 -12.34 -2.23 1.35
N ARG A 356 -13.16 -3.26 1.12
CA ARG A 356 -14.40 -3.50 1.87
C ARG A 356 -14.14 -3.80 3.34
N VAL A 357 -13.16 -4.66 3.65
CA VAL A 357 -12.78 -5.02 5.03
C VAL A 357 -12.26 -3.77 5.75
N THR A 358 -11.35 -3.02 5.12
CA THR A 358 -10.80 -1.77 5.68
C THR A 358 -11.89 -0.77 5.98
N ARG A 359 -12.81 -0.52 5.03
CA ARG A 359 -13.91 0.42 5.20
C ARG A 359 -14.82 0.05 6.37
N ARG A 360 -15.23 -1.22 6.46
CA ARG A 360 -16.04 -1.71 7.59
C ARG A 360 -15.35 -1.55 8.94
N ALA A 361 -14.01 -1.65 8.96
CA ALA A 361 -13.22 -1.44 10.18
C ALA A 361 -13.11 0.04 10.55
N ILE A 362 -12.97 0.95 9.57
CA ILE A 362 -12.97 2.41 9.79
C ILE A 362 -14.25 2.87 10.48
N ASP A 363 -15.39 2.31 10.10
CA ASP A 363 -16.70 2.64 10.70
C ASP A 363 -16.81 2.23 12.17
N ARG A 364 -15.94 1.35 12.66
CA ARG A 364 -15.89 0.86 14.05
C ARG A 364 -14.70 1.38 14.84
N ALA A 365 -13.64 1.81 14.16
CA ALA A 365 -12.46 2.38 14.76
C ALA A 365 -12.72 3.81 15.23
N THR A 366 -11.94 4.26 16.23
CA THR A 366 -11.97 5.65 16.73
C THR A 366 -10.55 6.20 16.84
N GLY A 367 -10.43 7.53 16.89
CA GLY A 367 -9.16 8.22 17.10
C GLY A 367 -8.08 7.88 16.07
N ASP A 368 -6.86 7.65 16.55
CA ASP A 368 -5.68 7.37 15.72
C ASP A 368 -5.85 6.14 14.84
N LEU A 369 -6.49 5.10 15.35
CA LEU A 369 -6.70 3.85 14.61
C LEU A 369 -7.58 4.05 13.38
N GLN A 370 -8.62 4.89 13.51
CA GLN A 370 -9.48 5.24 12.39
C GLN A 370 -8.69 5.99 11.31
N ALA A 371 -7.81 6.91 11.72
CA ALA A 371 -6.96 7.65 10.80
C ALA A 371 -5.93 6.75 10.10
N GLU A 372 -5.30 5.82 10.83
CA GLU A 372 -4.34 4.84 10.27
C GLU A 372 -5.00 3.94 9.22
N LEU A 373 -6.18 3.39 9.50
CA LEU A 373 -6.95 2.58 8.54
C LEU A 373 -7.42 3.40 7.33
N GLY A 374 -7.86 4.65 7.57
CA GLY A 374 -8.23 5.57 6.49
C GLY A 374 -7.05 5.90 5.57
N ALA A 375 -5.86 6.09 6.13
CA ALA A 375 -4.64 6.31 5.38
C ALA A 375 -4.26 5.09 4.52
N PHE A 376 -4.31 3.89 5.10
CA PHE A 376 -4.10 2.66 4.34
C PHE A 376 -5.11 2.51 3.20
N LEU A 377 -6.40 2.78 3.43
CA LEU A 377 -7.42 2.74 2.38
C LEU A 377 -7.06 3.68 1.21
N VAL A 378 -6.67 4.92 1.50
CA VAL A 378 -6.25 5.88 0.48
C VAL A 378 -5.01 5.39 -0.29
N GLY A 379 -4.01 4.87 0.43
CA GLY A 379 -2.78 4.36 -0.18
C GLY A 379 -3.04 3.13 -1.07
N PHE A 380 -3.87 2.20 -0.61
CA PHE A 380 -4.25 1.01 -1.36
C PHE A 380 -5.07 1.35 -2.60
N LEU A 381 -6.03 2.28 -2.50
CA LEU A 381 -6.76 2.77 -3.69
C LEU A 381 -5.82 3.46 -4.68
N SER A 382 -4.86 4.26 -4.18
CA SER A 382 -3.86 4.91 -5.03
C SER A 382 -3.01 3.90 -5.80
N LEU A 383 -2.60 2.82 -5.12
CA LEU A 383 -1.93 1.68 -5.73
C LEU A 383 -2.81 1.03 -6.81
N CYS A 384 -4.08 0.72 -6.51
CA CYS A 384 -5.00 0.12 -7.47
C CYS A 384 -5.14 0.95 -8.75
N PHE A 385 -5.25 2.28 -8.65
CA PHE A 385 -5.28 3.12 -9.84
C PHE A 385 -3.91 3.16 -10.56
N ALA A 386 -2.80 3.18 -9.82
CA ALA A 386 -1.47 3.22 -10.41
C ALA A 386 -1.12 1.95 -11.21
N ILE A 387 -1.54 0.76 -10.77
CA ILE A 387 -1.27 -0.52 -11.46
C ILE A 387 -2.01 -0.68 -12.80
N PHE A 388 -2.90 0.25 -13.15
CA PHE A 388 -3.39 0.38 -14.53
C PHE A 388 -2.28 0.83 -15.49
N PHE A 389 -1.27 1.56 -14.99
CA PHE A 389 -0.18 2.12 -15.80
C PHE A 389 1.18 1.45 -15.54
N VAL A 390 1.21 0.37 -14.76
CA VAL A 390 2.42 -0.39 -14.48
C VAL A 390 2.11 -1.86 -14.11
N ASN A 391 3.00 -2.78 -14.46
CA ASN A 391 3.03 -4.12 -13.86
C ASN A 391 3.92 -4.09 -12.63
N LEU A 392 3.39 -4.48 -11.47
CA LEU A 392 4.23 -4.74 -10.31
C LEU A 392 4.73 -6.18 -10.39
N PHE A 393 6.04 -6.39 -10.36
CA PHE A 393 6.61 -7.74 -10.26
C PHE A 393 6.99 -8.04 -8.81
N ASN A 394 8.12 -7.51 -8.35
CA ASN A 394 8.69 -7.82 -7.03
C ASN A 394 7.96 -7.08 -5.89
N ALA A 395 7.41 -5.90 -6.18
CA ALA A 395 6.74 -5.06 -5.19
C ALA A 395 5.53 -5.71 -4.51
N TRP A 396 4.83 -6.62 -5.19
CA TRP A 396 3.62 -7.25 -4.64
C TRP A 396 3.87 -8.02 -3.33
N LEU A 397 5.05 -8.61 -3.13
CA LEU A 397 5.35 -9.33 -1.88
C LEU A 397 5.22 -8.39 -0.68
N TYR A 398 5.76 -7.18 -0.81
CA TYR A 398 5.72 -6.15 0.22
C TYR A 398 4.34 -5.51 0.36
N VAL A 399 3.61 -5.34 -0.76
CA VAL A 399 2.21 -4.90 -0.74
C VAL A 399 1.36 -5.85 0.09
N TRP A 400 1.50 -7.17 -0.13
CA TRP A 400 0.73 -8.17 0.58
C TRP A 400 1.17 -8.36 2.03
N ALA A 401 2.47 -8.21 2.33
CA ALA A 401 2.97 -8.17 3.69
C ALA A 401 2.34 -7.02 4.49
N PHE A 402 2.38 -5.80 3.94
CA PHE A 402 1.80 -4.63 4.59
C PHE A 402 0.27 -4.74 4.69
N SER A 403 -0.39 -5.21 3.63
CA SER A 403 -1.83 -5.47 3.64
C SER A 403 -2.20 -6.51 4.71
N GLY A 404 -1.41 -7.56 4.92
CA GLY A 404 -1.64 -8.54 5.98
C GLY A 404 -1.66 -7.93 7.37
N VAL A 405 -0.69 -7.06 7.67
CA VAL A 405 -0.66 -6.30 8.94
C VAL A 405 -1.91 -5.43 9.08
N MET A 406 -2.25 -4.67 8.03
CA MET A 406 -3.40 -3.77 8.06
C MET A 406 -4.75 -4.50 8.13
N MET A 407 -4.86 -5.68 7.53
CA MET A 407 -6.05 -6.54 7.63
C MET A 407 -6.20 -7.10 9.04
N ARG A 408 -5.10 -7.41 9.73
CA ARG A 408 -5.15 -7.76 11.16
C ARG A 408 -5.62 -6.58 12.00
N THR A 409 -5.04 -5.41 11.79
CA THR A 409 -5.46 -4.16 12.44
C THR A 409 -6.95 -3.90 12.21
N ALA A 410 -7.45 -4.09 10.99
CA ALA A 410 -8.87 -3.93 10.65
C ALA A 410 -9.78 -4.94 11.38
N LEU A 411 -9.37 -6.21 11.47
CA LEU A 411 -10.11 -7.24 12.20
C LEU A 411 -10.21 -6.92 13.68
N GLU A 412 -9.09 -6.57 14.31
CA GLU A 412 -9.03 -6.24 15.73
C GLU A 412 -9.82 -4.97 16.05
N ALA A 413 -9.81 -3.97 15.16
CA ALA A 413 -10.68 -2.78 15.26
C ALA A 413 -12.17 -3.16 15.23
N ALA A 414 -12.55 -4.10 14.36
CA ALA A 414 -13.92 -4.56 14.26
C ALA A 414 -14.38 -5.35 15.50
N ARG A 415 -13.49 -6.13 16.12
CA ARG A 415 -13.73 -6.85 17.38
C ARG A 415 -13.94 -5.90 18.55
N ALA A 416 -13.01 -4.96 18.75
CA ALA A 416 -13.09 -3.99 19.83
C ALA A 416 -14.39 -3.17 19.81
N GLY A 417 -14.87 -2.81 18.62
CA GLY A 417 -16.16 -2.11 18.45
C GLY A 417 -17.40 -2.98 18.74
N THR A 418 -17.27 -4.31 18.72
CA THR A 418 -18.36 -5.25 19.05
C THR A 418 -18.44 -5.47 20.56
N ASP A 419 -17.29 -5.65 21.22
CA ASP A 419 -17.22 -5.86 22.67
C ASP A 419 -17.65 -4.61 23.45
N GLY A 420 -17.31 -3.42 22.94
CA GLY A 420 -17.78 -2.14 23.52
C GLY A 420 -19.28 -1.88 23.35
N ARG A 421 -20.00 -2.65 22.53
CA ARG A 421 -21.47 -2.57 22.37
C ARG A 421 -22.23 -3.59 23.19
N LEU A 422 -21.56 -4.49 23.92
CA LEU A 422 -22.21 -5.53 24.72
C LEU A 422 -22.62 -5.11 26.14
N GLU A 423 -22.62 -3.81 26.45
CA GLU A 423 -23.38 -3.27 27.57
C GLU A 423 -24.39 -2.18 27.13
N PRO A 424 -25.46 -2.51 26.36
CA PRO A 424 -26.63 -1.64 26.24
C PRO A 424 -27.52 -1.66 27.51
N GLY A 425 -27.06 -2.26 28.62
CA GLY A 425 -27.93 -2.66 29.74
C GLY A 425 -27.39 -2.38 31.15
N ALA A 426 -26.08 -2.36 31.39
CA ALA A 426 -25.55 -1.72 32.60
C ALA A 426 -25.59 -0.20 32.39
N ALA A 427 -26.78 0.38 32.58
CA ALA A 427 -26.82 1.66 33.26
C ALA A 427 -25.82 1.54 34.42
N PRO A 428 -24.79 2.41 34.52
CA PRO A 428 -23.87 2.35 35.64
C PRO A 428 -24.77 2.25 36.85
N ALA A 429 -24.66 1.16 37.62
CA ALA A 429 -25.35 1.07 38.88
C ALA A 429 -25.02 2.40 39.54
N LEU A 430 -26.02 3.29 39.62
CA LEU A 430 -25.88 4.51 40.35
C LEU A 430 -25.57 3.97 41.73
N GLU A 431 -24.29 3.96 42.10
CA GLU A 431 -23.91 3.80 43.49
C GLU A 431 -24.88 4.74 44.19
N PRO A 432 -25.75 4.21 45.08
CA PRO A 432 -26.74 5.03 45.74
C PRO A 432 -25.94 6.19 46.31
N ARG A 433 -26.17 7.40 45.77
CA ARG A 433 -25.49 8.59 46.24
C ARG A 433 -25.61 8.53 47.76
N PRO A 434 -24.51 8.49 48.53
CA PRO A 434 -24.61 8.56 49.97
C PRO A 434 -25.52 9.74 50.26
N VAL A 435 -26.64 9.45 50.94
CA VAL A 435 -27.66 10.44 51.28
C VAL A 435 -26.91 11.64 51.79
N SER A 436 -27.01 12.73 51.02
CA SER A 436 -26.27 13.95 51.24
C SER A 436 -26.31 14.31 52.72
N GLU A 437 -25.13 14.46 53.32
CA GLU A 437 -25.01 15.18 54.58
C GLU A 437 -25.82 16.49 54.47
N PRO A 438 -26.55 16.88 55.53
CA PRO A 438 -27.34 18.10 55.54
C PRO A 438 -26.46 19.28 55.11
N VAL A 439 -26.92 19.98 54.07
CA VAL A 439 -26.31 21.18 53.51
C VAL A 439 -26.01 22.14 54.66
N ARG A 440 -24.74 22.27 55.03
CA ARG A 440 -24.31 23.30 55.98
C ARG A 440 -24.61 24.67 55.37
N PRO A 441 -25.25 25.59 56.11
CA PRO A 441 -25.57 26.92 55.61
C PRO A 441 -24.29 27.63 55.18
N ALA A 442 -24.33 28.21 53.97
CA ALA A 442 -23.22 28.91 53.36
C ALA A 442 -22.67 29.99 54.31
N THR A 443 -21.42 29.80 54.74
CA THR A 443 -20.65 30.82 55.44
C THR A 443 -20.49 32.02 54.50
N LYS A 444 -21.06 33.15 54.90
CA LYS A 444 -20.98 34.44 54.21
C LYS A 444 -19.52 34.75 53.86
N TRP A 445 -19.25 34.85 52.56
CA TRP A 445 -17.98 35.35 52.05
C TRP A 445 -17.75 36.80 52.51
N PRO A 446 -16.54 37.16 52.99
CA PRO A 446 -16.23 38.52 53.33
C PRO A 446 -16.13 39.37 52.05
N VAL A 447 -16.98 40.39 51.99
CA VAL A 447 -16.97 41.45 50.98
C VAL A 447 -15.61 42.15 51.01
N ARG A 448 -14.82 42.02 49.94
CA ARG A 448 -13.60 42.83 49.77
C ARG A 448 -14.00 44.29 49.46
N PRO A 449 -13.44 45.29 50.16
CA PRO A 449 -13.74 46.69 49.89
C PRO A 449 -13.12 47.13 48.56
N ARG A 450 -13.93 47.82 47.74
CA ARG A 450 -13.49 48.55 46.53
C ARG A 450 -12.48 49.63 46.94
N ARG A 451 -11.23 49.51 46.47
CA ARG A 451 -10.27 50.62 46.49
C ARG A 451 -10.68 51.64 45.43
N ASN A 452 -11.22 52.77 45.90
CA ASN A 452 -11.26 54.02 45.16
C ASN A 452 -9.83 54.52 44.96
N ALA A 453 -9.42 54.72 43.72
CA ALA A 453 -8.23 55.51 43.39
C ALA A 453 -8.70 56.77 42.64
N ALA A 454 -8.88 57.84 43.40
CA ALA A 454 -9.03 59.19 42.89
C ALA A 454 -7.70 59.94 43.06
N ARG A 455 -7.29 60.61 41.97
CA ARG A 455 -6.56 61.88 41.87
C ARG A 455 -5.48 62.20 42.91
N ALA A 456 -4.27 62.41 42.41
CA ALA A 456 -3.44 63.56 42.79
C ALA A 456 -2.61 64.00 41.57
N GLY A 457 -2.86 65.21 41.08
CA GLY A 457 -1.86 65.95 40.30
C GLY A 457 -0.93 66.72 41.24
N ILE A 458 0.20 67.22 40.72
CA ILE A 458 0.85 68.51 41.06
C ILE A 458 2.21 68.62 40.32
N ARG A 459 2.31 69.69 39.51
CA ARG A 459 3.40 70.66 39.24
C ARG A 459 4.81 70.27 38.74
N HIS A 460 5.18 70.95 37.64
CA HIS A 460 6.34 71.85 37.43
C HIS A 460 7.65 71.57 38.19
N ASP A 461 8.75 71.31 37.47
CA ASP A 461 9.75 72.34 37.10
C ASP A 461 10.99 71.74 36.40
N ARG A 462 11.47 72.48 35.38
CA ARG A 462 12.73 72.44 34.60
C ARG A 462 12.69 71.86 33.20
#